data_AF-A0A5E8CIW9-F1
#
_entry.id   AF-A0A5E8CIW9-F1
#
_cell.length_a   1.000
_cell.length_b   1.000
_cell.length_c   1.000
_cell.angle_alpha   90.00
_cell.angle_beta   90.00
_cell.angle_gamma   90.00
#
_symmetry.space_group_name_H-M   'P 1'
#
loop_
_entity.id
_entity.type
_entity.pdbx_description
1 polymer ?
#
loop_
_entity_poly.entity_id
_entity_poly.type
_entity_poly.pdbx_seq_one_letter_code
_entity_poly.pdbx_strand_id
1 'polypeptide(L)'
;MVSNTCSVNNCRFPKTHVTLGHLCGKCKKYGHGQMECGDQKKIDELKNASQYDRIEPETYCKIPQCNSRLFHTTSAHHCKICFGNHSEGLHNLLTNNIISTDYIVKCPICRTKNKVLEKQKLISGITEKCSICLTNNVQIYFPKCGHVCVCNDCCKKLENKNENHLQIVSEYELPSDIVEEAKRKFGNLPGKIYCKIYAGMGCCWYIRRSNNQEIEGFFMHSDSWGQYGPNTDDSLKLEEFYLSYYDIK
;
A
#
# COMPACT_ATOMS: atom_id res chain seq x y z
N MET A 1 -21.55 -34.69 -3.94
CA MET A 1 -21.13 -34.79 -2.53
C MET A 1 -20.18 -33.63 -2.28
N VAL A 2 -20.27 -32.97 -1.13
CA VAL A 2 -19.33 -31.90 -0.78
C VAL A 2 -18.05 -32.56 -0.28
N SER A 3 -16.91 -32.23 -0.88
CA SER A 3 -15.59 -32.66 -0.41
C SER A 3 -14.96 -31.55 0.43
N ASN A 4 -14.31 -31.94 1.52
CA ASN A 4 -13.56 -31.04 2.39
C ASN A 4 -12.04 -31.10 2.10
N THR A 5 -11.65 -31.72 0.99
CA THR A 5 -10.25 -31.93 0.61
C THR A 5 -9.96 -31.47 -0.81
N CYS A 6 -8.72 -31.04 -1.05
CA CYS A 6 -8.22 -30.64 -2.36
C CYS A 6 -8.05 -31.83 -3.30
N SER A 7 -8.63 -31.73 -4.50
CA SER A 7 -8.58 -32.75 -5.57
C SER A 7 -7.44 -32.51 -6.58
N VAL A 8 -6.58 -31.51 -6.35
CA VAL A 8 -5.42 -31.23 -7.19
C VAL A 8 -4.40 -32.37 -7.08
N ASN A 9 -3.92 -32.87 -8.21
CA ASN A 9 -2.92 -33.94 -8.25
C ASN A 9 -1.64 -33.53 -7.52
N ASN A 10 -1.11 -34.43 -6.69
CA ASN A 10 0.11 -34.23 -5.89
C ASN A 10 0.04 -33.05 -4.91
N CYS A 11 -1.16 -32.66 -4.47
CA CYS A 11 -1.29 -31.70 -3.37
C CYS A 11 -0.63 -32.26 -2.10
N ARG A 12 0.35 -31.53 -1.54
CA ARG A 12 1.06 -31.94 -0.32
C ARG A 12 0.19 -31.88 0.95
N PHE A 13 -0.80 -30.98 0.97
CA PHE A 13 -1.63 -30.71 2.14
C PHE A 13 -3.13 -30.71 1.78
N PRO A 14 -3.68 -31.83 1.28
CA PRO A 14 -5.04 -31.84 0.72
C PRO A 14 -6.14 -31.63 1.76
N LYS A 15 -5.83 -31.75 3.07
CA LYS A 15 -6.79 -31.59 4.17
C LYS A 15 -6.90 -30.15 4.71
N THR A 16 -6.02 -29.24 4.28
CA THR A 16 -5.98 -27.88 4.83
C THR A 16 -6.71 -26.85 3.97
N HIS A 17 -7.16 -27.24 2.78
CA HIS A 17 -7.89 -26.43 1.82
C HIS A 17 -8.66 -27.31 0.83
N VAL A 18 -9.65 -26.75 0.17
CA VAL A 18 -10.33 -27.37 -0.98
C VAL A 18 -9.67 -26.91 -2.28
N THR A 19 -10.03 -27.54 -3.40
CA THR A 19 -9.46 -27.26 -4.72
C THR A 19 -9.51 -25.76 -5.08
N LEU A 20 -10.64 -25.09 -4.85
CA LEU A 20 -10.79 -23.65 -5.08
C LEU A 20 -9.85 -22.77 -4.25
N GLY A 21 -9.37 -23.26 -3.10
CA GLY A 21 -8.38 -22.60 -2.24
C GLY A 21 -6.93 -22.90 -2.60
N HIS A 22 -6.66 -23.80 -3.53
CA HIS A 22 -5.30 -24.19 -3.91
C HIS A 22 -4.62 -23.12 -4.78
N LEU A 23 -3.43 -22.66 -4.37
CA LEU A 23 -2.63 -21.68 -5.10
C LEU A 23 -1.60 -22.36 -6.01
N CYS A 24 -1.73 -22.20 -7.33
CA CYS A 24 -0.79 -22.78 -8.29
C CYS A 24 0.62 -22.19 -8.13
N GLY A 25 1.61 -23.06 -7.92
CA GLY A 25 3.01 -22.65 -7.75
C GLY A 25 3.62 -21.93 -8.96
N LYS A 26 3.11 -22.22 -10.18
CA LYS A 26 3.62 -21.70 -11.47
C LYS A 26 3.02 -20.34 -11.84
N CYS A 27 1.70 -20.21 -11.86
CA CYS A 27 1.02 -19.00 -12.32
C CYS A 27 0.39 -18.14 -11.21
N LYS A 28 0.46 -18.59 -9.94
CA LYS A 28 -0.09 -17.90 -8.76
C LYS A 28 -1.61 -17.64 -8.83
N LYS A 29 -2.35 -18.38 -9.65
CA LYS A 29 -3.82 -18.37 -9.68
C LYS A 29 -4.39 -19.53 -8.84
N TYR A 30 -5.62 -19.36 -8.36
CA TYR A 30 -6.30 -20.36 -7.53
C TYR A 30 -7.07 -21.41 -8.34
N GLY A 31 -7.34 -22.57 -7.75
CA GLY A 31 -8.27 -23.56 -8.29
C GLY A 31 -7.65 -24.70 -9.12
N HIS A 32 -6.32 -24.79 -9.22
CA HIS A 32 -5.64 -25.81 -10.01
C HIS A 32 -4.18 -25.98 -9.58
N GLY A 33 -3.55 -27.12 -9.92
CA GLY A 33 -2.14 -27.41 -9.63
C GLY A 33 -1.19 -27.11 -10.78
N GLN A 34 0.08 -27.48 -10.58
CA GLN A 34 1.13 -27.28 -11.58
C GLN A 34 0.93 -28.17 -12.83
N MET A 35 0.32 -29.35 -12.66
CA MET A 35 0.09 -30.33 -13.74
C MET A 35 -1.04 -29.90 -14.68
N GLU A 36 -2.03 -29.19 -14.17
CA GLU A 36 -3.15 -28.65 -14.95
C GLU A 36 -2.84 -27.25 -15.51
N CYS A 37 -1.76 -26.61 -15.05
CA CYS A 37 -1.44 -25.22 -15.40
C CYS A 37 -1.08 -25.06 -16.88
N GLY A 38 -1.95 -24.39 -17.63
CA GLY A 38 -1.83 -24.15 -19.07
C GLY A 38 -2.79 -24.97 -19.92
N ASP A 39 -3.50 -25.94 -19.33
CA ASP A 39 -4.53 -26.74 -19.99
C ASP A 39 -5.91 -26.31 -19.46
N GLN A 40 -6.56 -25.40 -20.19
CA GLN A 40 -7.82 -24.78 -19.76
C GLN A 40 -8.93 -25.80 -19.52
N LYS A 41 -8.98 -26.86 -20.34
CA LYS A 41 -9.98 -27.92 -20.21
C LYS A 41 -9.86 -28.64 -18.86
N LYS A 42 -8.65 -29.01 -18.45
CA LYS A 42 -8.41 -29.65 -17.14
C LYS A 42 -8.68 -28.71 -15.98
N ILE A 43 -8.33 -27.43 -16.11
CA ILE A 43 -8.63 -26.42 -15.09
C ILE A 43 -10.15 -26.30 -14.89
N ASP A 44 -10.92 -26.25 -15.98
CA ASP A 44 -12.37 -26.12 -15.92
C ASP A 44 -13.04 -27.39 -15.41
N GLU A 45 -12.61 -28.57 -15.85
CA GLU A 45 -13.07 -29.86 -15.31
C GLU A 45 -12.87 -29.92 -13.78
N LEU A 46 -11.69 -29.53 -13.30
CA LEU A 46 -11.35 -29.57 -11.88
C LEU A 46 -12.17 -28.55 -11.07
N LYS A 47 -12.36 -27.33 -11.57
CA LYS A 47 -13.20 -26.31 -10.93
C LYS A 47 -14.67 -26.71 -10.90
N ASN A 48 -15.18 -27.24 -12.00
CA ASN A 48 -16.57 -27.69 -12.08
C ASN A 48 -16.84 -28.85 -11.13
N ALA A 49 -15.90 -29.80 -11.02
CA ALA A 49 -15.99 -30.91 -10.08
C ALA A 49 -15.96 -30.46 -8.61
N SER A 50 -15.30 -29.34 -8.30
CA SER A 50 -15.08 -28.85 -6.93
C SER A 50 -15.86 -27.57 -6.59
N GLN A 51 -16.79 -27.13 -7.43
CA GLN A 51 -17.49 -25.85 -7.28
C GLN A 51 -18.26 -25.72 -5.94
N TYR A 52 -18.70 -26.86 -5.41
CA TYR A 52 -19.45 -26.97 -4.15
C TYR A 52 -18.57 -27.35 -2.95
N ASP A 53 -17.28 -27.60 -3.15
CA ASP A 53 -16.37 -27.99 -2.07
C ASP A 53 -16.16 -26.83 -1.11
N ARG A 54 -16.27 -27.10 0.18
CA ARG A 54 -16.07 -26.14 1.27
C ARG A 54 -15.41 -26.90 2.42
N ILE A 55 -14.62 -26.22 3.24
CA ILE A 55 -14.17 -26.81 4.51
C ILE A 55 -15.25 -26.62 5.58
N GLU A 56 -15.15 -27.36 6.69
CA GLU A 56 -16.11 -27.20 7.79
C GLU A 56 -16.00 -25.82 8.46
N PRO A 57 -17.13 -25.19 8.84
CA PRO A 57 -17.14 -23.85 9.42
C PRO A 57 -16.20 -23.62 10.60
N GLU A 58 -16.02 -24.63 11.44
CA GLU A 58 -15.14 -24.61 12.62
C GLU A 58 -13.66 -24.49 12.25
N THR A 59 -13.33 -24.89 11.01
CA THR A 59 -11.97 -24.92 10.47
C THR A 59 -11.63 -23.75 9.56
N TYR A 60 -12.59 -22.84 9.30
CA TYR A 60 -12.36 -21.65 8.49
C TYR A 60 -11.12 -20.88 8.91
N CYS A 61 -10.45 -20.27 7.93
CA CYS A 61 -9.35 -19.37 8.19
C CYS A 61 -9.78 -18.25 9.15
N LYS A 62 -9.05 -18.14 10.27
CA LYS A 62 -9.33 -17.19 11.36
C LYS A 62 -8.67 -15.82 11.13
N ILE A 63 -7.93 -15.65 10.03
CA ILE A 63 -7.25 -14.38 9.72
C ILE A 63 -8.30 -13.34 9.31
N PRO A 64 -8.34 -12.17 9.96
CA PRO A 64 -9.27 -11.09 9.62
C PRO A 64 -9.16 -10.69 8.14
N GLN A 65 -10.28 -10.33 7.52
CA GLN A 65 -10.36 -9.84 6.14
C GLN A 65 -9.90 -10.84 5.05
N CYS A 66 -9.80 -12.13 5.37
CA CYS A 66 -9.50 -13.14 4.37
C CYS A 66 -10.71 -13.41 3.45
N ASN A 67 -10.65 -12.93 2.19
CA ASN A 67 -11.73 -13.08 1.21
C ASN A 67 -12.06 -14.53 0.83
N SER A 68 -11.13 -15.48 1.02
CA SER A 68 -11.26 -16.89 0.63
C SER A 68 -11.34 -17.84 1.83
N ARG A 69 -11.71 -17.33 3.02
CA ARG A 69 -11.69 -18.10 4.28
C ARG A 69 -12.52 -19.39 4.27
N LEU A 70 -13.50 -19.48 3.37
CA LEU A 70 -14.37 -20.66 3.20
C LEU A 70 -13.67 -21.82 2.49
N PHE A 71 -12.49 -21.58 1.90
CA PHE A 71 -11.79 -22.54 1.05
C PHE A 71 -10.48 -23.07 1.65
N HIS A 72 -10.06 -22.55 2.80
CA HIS A 72 -8.82 -22.96 3.45
C HIS A 72 -8.84 -22.70 4.95
N THR A 73 -8.09 -23.53 5.67
CA THR A 73 -7.82 -23.39 7.10
C THR A 73 -6.74 -22.32 7.34
N THR A 74 -6.61 -21.84 8.57
CA THR A 74 -5.61 -20.82 8.94
C THR A 74 -4.17 -21.23 8.58
N SER A 75 -3.81 -22.52 8.63
CA SER A 75 -2.47 -23.02 8.29
C SER A 75 -2.18 -23.09 6.79
N ALA A 76 -3.19 -22.93 5.94
CA ALA A 76 -3.07 -22.86 4.48
C ALA A 76 -3.32 -21.44 3.95
N HIS A 77 -3.28 -20.43 4.82
CA HIS A 77 -3.47 -19.06 4.40
C HIS A 77 -2.31 -18.58 3.53
N HIS A 78 -2.66 -18.05 2.36
CA HIS A 78 -1.75 -17.32 1.51
C HIS A 78 -2.06 -15.84 1.59
N CYS A 79 -1.15 -15.07 2.18
CA CYS A 79 -1.36 -13.64 2.33
C CYS A 79 -1.19 -12.92 1.00
N LYS A 80 -2.14 -12.07 0.63
CA LYS A 80 -2.03 -11.25 -0.59
C LYS A 80 -1.00 -10.12 -0.49
N ILE A 81 -0.59 -9.75 0.74
CA ILE A 81 0.35 -8.67 0.98
C ILE A 81 1.78 -9.18 0.83
N CYS A 82 2.15 -10.25 1.54
CA CYS A 82 3.52 -10.77 1.53
C CYS A 82 3.72 -12.03 0.68
N PHE A 83 2.65 -12.62 0.11
CA PHE A 83 2.67 -13.89 -0.64
C PHE A 83 3.20 -15.12 0.14
N GLY A 84 3.51 -14.95 1.43
CA GLY A 84 3.94 -16.02 2.33
C GLY A 84 2.79 -16.89 2.84
N ASN A 85 3.15 -18.06 3.36
CA ASN A 85 2.26 -18.89 4.16
C ASN A 85 2.57 -18.63 5.64
N HIS A 86 1.65 -18.00 6.36
CA HIS A 86 1.78 -17.76 7.79
C HIS A 86 0.44 -17.98 8.49
N SER A 87 0.50 -18.73 9.60
CA SER A 87 -0.65 -19.09 10.43
C SER A 87 -1.04 -17.99 11.43
N GLU A 88 -0.12 -17.07 11.72
CA GLU A 88 -0.35 -15.97 12.64
C GLU A 88 -0.58 -14.69 11.85
N GLY A 89 -1.54 -13.88 12.30
CA GLY A 89 -1.90 -12.61 11.69
C GLY A 89 -0.79 -11.58 11.86
N LEU A 90 0.37 -11.79 11.24
CA LEU A 90 1.48 -10.83 11.22
C LEU A 90 1.02 -9.46 10.66
N HIS A 91 -0.02 -9.46 9.83
CA HIS A 91 -0.66 -8.26 9.31
C HIS A 91 -1.79 -7.69 10.18
N ASN A 92 -2.12 -8.26 11.35
CA ASN A 92 -3.00 -7.58 12.32
C ASN A 92 -2.37 -6.27 12.81
N LEU A 93 -1.07 -6.05 12.60
CA LEU A 93 -0.41 -4.77 12.81
C LEU A 93 -0.72 -3.73 11.73
N LEU A 94 -1.29 -4.09 10.58
CA LEU A 94 -1.65 -3.11 9.53
C LEU A 94 -3.14 -2.78 9.51
N THR A 95 -4.02 -3.66 9.99
CA THR A 95 -5.47 -3.44 9.94
C THR A 95 -6.09 -3.02 11.26
N ASN A 96 -5.43 -3.26 12.41
CA ASN A 96 -5.80 -2.71 13.72
C ASN A 96 -4.82 -1.66 14.25
N ASN A 97 -3.81 -1.27 13.46
CA ASN A 97 -3.42 0.13 13.48
C ASN A 97 -4.65 0.89 12.95
N ILE A 98 -5.55 1.43 13.79
CA ILE A 98 -5.26 2.70 14.46
C ILE A 98 -3.84 3.10 14.12
N ILE A 99 -3.65 3.59 12.89
CA ILE A 99 -2.48 4.38 12.58
C ILE A 99 -2.60 5.51 13.60
N SER A 100 -1.94 5.34 14.74
CA SER A 100 -1.57 6.47 15.56
C SER A 100 -0.75 7.28 14.57
N THR A 101 -1.34 8.34 14.02
CA THR A 101 -0.63 9.22 13.08
C THR A 101 0.40 9.95 13.92
N ASP A 102 1.46 9.23 14.25
CA ASP A 102 2.54 9.74 15.05
C ASP A 102 3.29 10.70 14.16
N TYR A 103 3.16 11.98 14.45
CA TYR A 103 3.77 13.05 13.71
C TYR A 103 5.27 13.02 13.96
N ILE A 104 6.05 12.78 12.91
CA ILE A 104 7.48 13.00 12.94
C ILE A 104 7.74 14.45 12.55
N VAL A 105 8.03 15.30 13.53
CA VAL A 105 8.16 16.76 13.36
C VAL A 105 9.46 17.29 13.94
N LYS A 106 10.15 18.18 13.22
CA LYS A 106 11.31 18.92 13.74
C LYS A 106 10.80 20.11 14.55
N CYS A 107 11.28 20.28 15.78
CA CYS A 107 10.92 21.42 16.64
C CYS A 107 11.32 22.75 15.96
N PRO A 108 10.45 23.77 15.86
CA PRO A 108 10.82 25.05 15.23
C PRO A 108 11.95 25.82 15.91
N ILE A 109 12.13 25.61 17.22
CA ILE A 109 13.16 26.33 18.00
C ILE A 109 14.53 25.67 17.84
N CYS A 110 14.62 24.36 18.11
CA CYS A 110 15.91 23.66 18.19
C CYS A 110 16.16 22.63 17.08
N ARG A 111 15.21 22.47 16.14
CA ARG A 111 15.23 21.49 15.03
C ARG A 111 15.34 20.02 15.43
N THR A 112 15.33 19.70 16.72
CA THR A 112 15.31 18.32 17.21
C THR A 112 14.10 17.57 16.62
N LYS A 113 14.36 16.40 16.02
CA LYS A 113 13.33 15.52 15.43
C LYS A 113 12.57 14.83 16.56
N ASN A 114 11.28 15.09 16.64
CA ASN A 114 10.37 14.57 17.65
C ASN A 114 9.34 13.62 17.03
N LYS A 115 8.82 12.70 17.85
CA LYS A 115 7.67 11.86 17.55
C LYS A 115 6.54 12.31 18.46
N VAL A 116 5.55 13.00 17.90
CA VAL A 116 4.38 13.55 18.63
C VAL A 116 3.20 12.65 18.34
N LEU A 117 2.56 12.11 19.38
CA LEU A 117 1.41 11.22 19.20
C LEU A 117 0.18 12.06 18.82
N GLU A 118 -0.62 11.64 17.84
CA GLU A 118 -1.90 12.30 17.53
C GLU A 118 -2.82 12.40 18.75
N LYS A 119 -2.79 11.37 19.60
CA LYS A 119 -3.56 11.29 20.85
C LYS A 119 -2.87 11.95 22.05
N GLN A 120 -1.77 12.67 21.84
CA GLN A 120 -1.10 13.40 22.90
C GLN A 120 -2.09 14.39 23.53
N LYS A 121 -2.17 14.38 24.86
CA LYS A 121 -2.98 15.36 25.59
C LYS A 121 -2.49 16.77 25.26
N LEU A 122 -3.39 17.60 24.73
CA LEU A 122 -3.09 19.00 24.45
C LEU A 122 -2.82 19.73 25.77
N ILE A 123 -1.76 20.52 25.80
CA ILE A 123 -1.46 21.37 26.96
C ILE A 123 -2.46 22.54 26.96
N SER A 124 -3.06 22.79 28.12
CA SER A 124 -3.94 23.93 28.39
C SER A 124 -3.36 24.79 29.51
N GLY A 125 -3.88 26.01 29.67
CA GLY A 125 -3.43 26.97 30.71
C GLY A 125 -2.22 27.83 30.32
N ILE A 126 -1.59 27.57 29.17
CA ILE A 126 -0.52 28.41 28.63
C ILE A 126 -1.12 29.49 27.72
N THR A 127 -0.70 30.75 27.93
CA THR A 127 -1.15 31.92 27.18
C THR A 127 -0.18 32.33 26.06
N GLU A 128 1.02 31.74 26.04
CA GLU A 128 2.03 31.97 25.01
C GLU A 128 1.53 31.56 23.62
N LYS A 129 1.94 32.34 22.61
CA LYS A 129 1.51 32.15 21.23
C LYS A 129 2.42 31.19 20.48
N CYS A 130 1.81 30.39 19.60
CA CYS A 130 2.48 29.48 18.69
C CYS A 130 3.55 30.20 17.88
N SER A 131 4.78 29.67 17.84
CA SER A 131 5.91 30.27 17.15
C SER A 131 5.79 30.25 15.61
N ILE A 132 4.74 29.62 15.06
CA ILE A 132 4.50 29.52 13.62
C ILE A 132 3.40 30.48 13.17
N CYS A 133 2.20 30.38 13.76
CA CYS A 133 1.09 31.24 13.35
C CYS A 133 0.98 32.53 14.15
N LEU A 134 1.64 32.64 15.31
CA LEU A 134 1.60 33.78 16.23
C LEU A 134 0.20 34.15 16.78
N THR A 135 -0.85 33.40 16.41
CA THR A 135 -2.24 33.68 16.80
C THR A 135 -2.77 32.72 17.86
N ASN A 136 -2.63 31.41 17.62
CA ASN A 136 -3.15 30.36 18.51
C ASN A 136 -2.20 30.13 19.69
N ASN A 137 -2.73 29.71 20.84
CA ASN A 137 -1.88 29.37 21.98
C ASN A 137 -1.10 28.08 21.72
N VAL A 138 0.05 27.94 22.37
CA VAL A 138 0.86 26.70 22.32
C VAL A 138 0.11 25.55 23.00
N GLN A 139 0.15 24.37 22.39
CA GLN A 139 -0.60 23.19 22.85
C GLN A 139 0.19 21.88 22.76
N ILE A 140 1.29 21.87 22.00
CA ILE A 140 2.05 20.67 21.68
C ILE A 140 3.37 20.66 22.43
N TYR A 141 3.60 19.58 23.19
CA TYR A 141 4.86 19.23 23.81
C TYR A 141 5.72 18.39 22.86
N PHE A 142 6.98 18.76 22.71
CA PHE A 142 7.96 18.02 21.91
C PHE A 142 8.83 17.12 22.81
N PRO A 143 8.56 15.80 22.92
CA PRO A 143 9.06 14.95 24.01
C PRO A 143 10.57 14.77 24.08
N LYS A 144 11.30 14.91 22.98
CA LYS A 144 12.77 14.75 22.98
C LYS A 144 13.50 16.02 23.40
N CYS A 145 12.92 17.19 23.18
CA CYS A 145 13.57 18.47 23.49
C CYS A 145 12.85 19.32 24.55
N GLY A 146 11.68 18.90 25.03
CA GLY A 146 10.94 19.58 26.10
C GLY A 146 10.19 20.86 25.71
N HIS A 147 10.49 21.47 24.55
CA HIS A 147 9.83 22.70 24.10
C HIS A 147 8.31 22.54 23.93
N VAL A 148 7.57 23.60 24.28
CA VAL A 148 6.12 23.76 24.06
C VAL A 148 5.91 25.03 23.25
N CYS A 149 6.10 24.95 21.93
CA CYS A 149 6.20 26.15 21.08
C CYS A 149 5.22 26.21 19.92
N VAL A 150 4.37 25.19 19.72
CA VAL A 150 3.49 25.09 18.54
C VAL A 150 2.06 24.76 18.98
N CYS A 151 1.06 25.32 18.28
CA CYS A 151 -0.35 24.94 18.42
C CYS A 151 -0.66 23.64 17.66
N ASN A 152 -1.81 23.01 17.93
CA ASN A 152 -2.18 21.74 17.29
C ASN A 152 -2.23 21.85 15.75
N ASP A 153 -2.86 22.90 15.22
CA ASP A 153 -3.04 23.06 13.77
C ASP A 153 -1.71 23.24 13.03
N CYS A 154 -0.79 24.02 13.61
CA CYS A 154 0.54 24.21 13.02
C CYS A 154 1.38 22.93 13.11
N CYS A 155 1.24 22.13 14.16
CA CYS A 155 1.93 20.84 14.26
C CYS A 155 1.49 19.87 13.15
N LYS A 156 0.19 19.79 12.87
CA LYS A 156 -0.33 19.00 11.73
C LYS A 156 0.18 19.50 10.37
N LYS A 157 0.31 20.82 10.21
CA LYS A 157 0.91 21.40 8.99
C LYS A 157 2.41 21.11 8.86
N LEU A 158 3.13 20.94 9.97
CA LEU A 158 4.55 20.56 9.97
C LEU A 158 4.77 19.09 9.59
N GLU A 159 3.83 18.20 9.96
CA GLU A 159 3.85 16.80 9.52
C GLU A 159 3.84 16.73 7.98
N ASN A 160 2.91 17.45 7.35
CA ASN A 160 2.71 17.47 5.90
C ASN A 160 3.91 18.00 5.10
N LYS A 161 4.94 18.54 5.76
CA LYS A 161 6.17 19.01 5.11
C LYS A 161 7.36 18.06 5.27
N ASN A 162 7.29 17.01 6.08
CA ASN A 162 8.43 16.13 6.31
C ASN A 162 8.48 14.96 5.32
N GLU A 163 9.22 15.17 4.23
CA GLU A 163 10.21 14.28 3.56
C GLU A 163 9.86 12.83 3.16
N ASN A 164 8.73 12.25 3.58
CA ASN A 164 8.34 10.87 3.24
C ASN A 164 6.95 10.74 2.61
N HIS A 165 6.22 11.85 2.45
CA HIS A 165 5.09 11.81 1.54
C HIS A 165 5.69 11.73 0.15
N LEU A 166 5.49 10.58 -0.51
CA LEU A 166 5.47 10.46 -1.97
C LEU A 166 5.24 11.85 -2.58
N GLN A 167 6.25 12.42 -3.27
CA GLN A 167 6.15 13.73 -3.93
C GLN A 167 5.19 13.62 -5.12
N ILE A 168 3.93 13.37 -4.79
CA ILE A 168 2.83 13.33 -5.72
C ILE A 168 2.43 14.76 -5.92
N VAL A 169 2.68 15.24 -7.13
CA VAL A 169 2.22 16.54 -7.60
C VAL A 169 0.89 16.34 -8.30
N SER A 170 0.00 17.29 -8.07
CA SER A 170 -1.29 17.37 -8.74
C SER A 170 -1.14 17.85 -10.19
N GLU A 171 -2.21 17.74 -10.99
CA GLU A 171 -2.22 18.20 -12.39
C GLU A 171 -1.81 19.67 -12.55
N TYR A 172 -2.19 20.54 -11.61
CA TYR A 172 -1.90 21.98 -11.68
C TYR A 172 -0.45 22.34 -11.31
N GLU A 173 0.28 21.42 -10.68
CA GLU A 173 1.71 21.58 -10.33
C GLU A 173 2.63 20.98 -11.39
N LEU A 174 2.07 20.20 -12.32
CA LEU A 174 2.84 19.58 -13.40
C LEU A 174 3.23 20.59 -14.48
N PRO A 175 4.42 20.45 -15.09
CA PRO A 175 4.78 21.20 -16.29
C PRO A 175 3.76 20.95 -17.42
N SER A 176 3.39 22.00 -18.15
CA SER A 176 2.30 21.93 -19.14
C SER A 176 2.57 20.93 -20.26
N ASP A 177 3.82 20.82 -20.70
CA ASP A 177 4.28 19.84 -21.69
C ASP A 177 4.12 18.39 -21.21
N ILE A 178 4.36 18.14 -19.92
CA ILE A 178 4.14 16.83 -19.29
C ILE A 178 2.64 16.49 -19.23
N VAL A 179 1.80 17.46 -18.89
CA VAL A 179 0.33 17.30 -18.86
C VAL A 179 -0.20 16.98 -20.26
N GLU A 180 0.22 17.72 -21.28
CA GLU A 180 -0.18 17.51 -22.68
C GLU A 180 0.24 16.12 -23.19
N GLU A 181 1.50 15.73 -22.97
CA GLU A 181 2.02 14.44 -23.37
C GLU A 181 1.31 13.28 -22.64
N ALA A 182 1.05 13.41 -21.34
CA ALA A 182 0.29 12.42 -20.57
C ALA A 182 -1.13 12.26 -21.11
N LYS A 183 -1.85 13.37 -21.35
CA LYS A 183 -3.20 13.34 -21.92
C LYS A 183 -3.21 12.72 -23.30
N ARG A 184 -2.21 13.01 -24.13
CA ARG A 184 -2.02 12.39 -25.46
C ARG A 184 -1.83 10.87 -25.35
N LYS A 185 -0.99 10.40 -24.43
CA LYS A 185 -0.75 8.95 -24.19
C LYS A 185 -1.98 8.25 -23.61
N PHE A 186 -2.66 8.86 -22.66
CA PHE A 186 -3.85 8.28 -22.02
C PHE A 186 -5.06 8.21 -22.95
N GLY A 187 -5.28 9.25 -23.76
CA GLY A 187 -6.46 9.38 -24.60
C GLY A 187 -7.75 9.03 -23.84
N ASN A 188 -8.58 8.21 -24.48
CA ASN A 188 -9.86 7.73 -23.93
C ASN A 188 -9.77 6.38 -23.20
N LEU A 189 -8.57 5.90 -22.85
CA LEU A 189 -8.41 4.58 -22.21
C LEU A 189 -9.05 4.56 -20.81
N PRO A 190 -10.03 3.67 -20.54
CA PRO A 190 -10.65 3.61 -19.22
C PRO A 190 -9.71 2.98 -18.18
N GLY A 191 -10.04 3.17 -16.91
CA GLY A 191 -9.41 2.45 -15.81
C GLY A 191 -8.34 3.24 -15.07
N LYS A 192 -7.56 2.50 -14.27
CA LYS A 192 -6.38 2.99 -13.55
C LYS A 192 -5.15 2.72 -14.41
N ILE A 193 -4.62 3.76 -15.02
CA ILE A 193 -3.50 3.68 -15.95
C ILE A 193 -2.36 4.61 -15.54
N TYR A 194 -1.14 4.26 -15.90
CA TYR A 194 0.02 5.14 -15.73
C TYR A 194 0.94 5.06 -16.94
N CYS A 195 1.74 6.10 -17.15
CA CYS A 195 2.76 6.15 -18.17
C CYS A 195 4.03 6.84 -17.67
N LYS A 196 5.13 6.62 -18.39
CA LYS A 196 6.41 7.26 -18.15
C LYS A 196 6.68 8.32 -19.22
N ILE A 197 7.14 9.49 -18.79
CA ILE A 197 7.51 10.62 -19.65
C ILE A 197 8.93 11.05 -19.29
N TYR A 198 9.81 11.12 -20.30
CA TYR A 198 11.20 11.49 -20.11
C TYR A 198 11.35 12.99 -19.89
N ALA A 199 12.11 13.39 -18.87
CA ALA A 199 12.31 14.79 -18.50
C ALA A 199 13.73 15.31 -18.79
N GLY A 200 14.58 14.50 -19.44
CA GLY A 200 15.98 14.84 -19.68
C GLY A 200 16.94 14.31 -18.61
N MET A 201 18.23 14.16 -18.97
CA MET A 201 19.32 13.75 -18.06
C MET A 201 19.05 12.46 -17.25
N GLY A 202 18.29 11.53 -17.81
CA GLY A 202 17.88 10.30 -17.11
C GLY A 202 16.71 10.46 -16.14
N CYS A 203 16.23 11.69 -15.89
CA CYS A 203 15.07 11.96 -15.04
C CYS A 203 13.76 11.63 -15.76
N CYS A 204 12.74 11.22 -15.01
CA CYS A 204 11.46 10.81 -15.56
C CYS A 204 10.29 11.26 -14.68
N TRP A 205 9.20 11.64 -15.34
CA TRP A 205 7.88 11.74 -14.74
C TRP A 205 7.14 10.42 -14.86
N TYR A 206 6.55 9.96 -13.77
CA TYR A 206 5.57 8.89 -13.75
C TYR A 206 4.21 9.52 -13.51
N ILE A 207 3.34 9.43 -14.50
CA ILE A 207 2.01 10.06 -14.45
C ILE A 207 0.96 8.96 -14.37
N ARG A 208 -0.01 9.10 -13.47
CA ARG A 208 -1.13 8.15 -13.31
C ARG A 208 -2.48 8.86 -13.39
N ARG A 209 -3.52 8.12 -13.77
CA ARG A 209 -4.92 8.57 -13.85
C ARG A 209 -5.87 7.50 -13.32
N SER A 210 -6.85 7.89 -12.51
CA SER A 210 -7.95 7.03 -12.05
C SER A 210 -9.26 7.36 -12.77
N ASN A 211 -9.80 6.48 -13.60
CA ASN A 211 -11.19 6.55 -14.10
C ASN A 211 -11.68 7.95 -14.54
N ASN A 212 -10.93 8.61 -15.43
CA ASN A 212 -11.18 9.97 -15.96
C ASN A 212 -11.07 11.13 -14.96
N GLN A 213 -10.47 10.91 -13.79
CA GLN A 213 -10.09 11.99 -12.89
C GLN A 213 -8.86 12.74 -13.40
N GLU A 214 -8.50 13.80 -12.67
CA GLU A 214 -7.25 14.55 -12.83
C GLU A 214 -6.03 13.61 -12.79
N ILE A 215 -4.99 14.00 -13.50
CA ILE A 215 -3.72 13.25 -13.50
C ILE A 215 -2.89 13.65 -12.29
N GLU A 216 -2.13 12.70 -11.78
CA GLU A 216 -1.15 12.92 -10.72
C GLU A 216 0.23 12.52 -11.24
N GLY A 217 1.28 13.21 -10.78
CA GLY A 217 2.64 12.94 -11.20
C GLY A 217 3.57 12.64 -10.04
N PHE A 218 4.59 11.84 -10.31
CA PHE A 218 5.69 11.55 -9.42
C PHE A 218 7.00 11.71 -10.19
N PHE A 219 7.89 12.59 -9.70
CA PHE A 219 9.17 12.85 -10.35
C PHE A 219 10.26 11.95 -9.78
N MET A 220 10.99 11.27 -10.66
CA MET A 220 12.19 10.52 -10.31
C MET A 220 13.41 11.16 -10.95
N HIS A 221 14.34 11.59 -10.11
CA HIS A 221 15.67 11.98 -10.57
C HIS A 221 16.46 10.75 -11.02
N SER A 222 17.47 10.97 -11.86
CA SER A 222 18.35 9.89 -12.35
C SER A 222 19.23 9.27 -11.26
N ASP A 223 19.44 9.97 -10.15
CA ASP A 223 20.19 9.51 -8.98
C ASP A 223 19.32 9.01 -7.82
N SER A 224 17.99 9.14 -7.91
CA SER A 224 16.99 8.61 -6.96
C SER A 224 16.83 7.08 -6.98
N TRP A 225 17.82 6.37 -7.52
CA TRP A 225 17.83 4.90 -7.65
C TRP A 225 18.86 4.26 -6.71
N GLY A 226 19.13 4.90 -5.57
CA GLY A 226 20.08 4.39 -4.58
C GLY A 226 21.55 4.53 -4.99
N GLN A 227 21.87 5.34 -6.00
CA GLN A 227 23.25 5.55 -6.46
C GLN A 227 24.19 6.01 -5.34
N TYR A 228 23.67 6.80 -4.40
CA TYR A 228 24.41 7.32 -3.25
C TYR A 228 24.04 6.61 -1.93
N GLY A 229 23.46 5.41 -2.02
CA GLY A 229 23.09 4.55 -0.90
C GLY A 229 21.58 4.42 -0.68
N PRO A 230 21.15 3.54 0.25
CA PRO A 230 19.73 3.17 0.41
C PRO A 230 18.80 4.34 0.77
N ASN A 231 19.34 5.42 1.35
CA ASN A 231 18.55 6.59 1.72
C ASN A 231 18.21 7.51 0.53
N THR A 232 18.81 7.27 -0.64
CA THR A 232 18.51 8.00 -1.89
C THR A 232 17.79 7.11 -2.90
N ASP A 233 17.25 5.98 -2.47
CA ASP A 233 16.48 5.08 -3.33
C ASP A 233 14.97 5.33 -3.14
N ASP A 234 14.35 5.98 -4.12
CA ASP A 234 12.92 6.25 -4.15
C ASP A 234 12.13 5.19 -4.93
N SER A 235 12.76 4.08 -5.35
CA SER A 235 12.11 3.01 -6.12
C SER A 235 10.89 2.41 -5.40
N LEU A 236 10.96 2.22 -4.08
CA LEU A 236 9.83 1.74 -3.29
C LEU A 236 8.66 2.74 -3.26
N LYS A 237 8.96 4.04 -3.22
CA LYS A 237 7.93 5.09 -3.30
C LYS A 237 7.28 5.06 -4.68
N LEU A 238 8.09 4.93 -5.73
CA LEU A 238 7.60 4.80 -7.09
C LEU A 238 6.72 3.56 -7.27
N GLU A 239 7.10 2.41 -6.71
CA GLU A 239 6.29 1.18 -6.74
C GLU A 239 4.92 1.37 -6.06
N GLU A 240 4.90 2.06 -4.92
CA GLU A 240 3.68 2.42 -4.23
C GLU A 240 2.82 3.38 -5.08
N PHE A 241 3.44 4.33 -5.79
CA PHE A 241 2.75 5.30 -6.63
C PHE A 241 1.93 4.65 -7.75
N TYR A 242 2.45 3.66 -8.47
CA TYR A 242 1.67 3.00 -9.53
C TYR A 242 1.02 1.69 -9.07
N LEU A 243 1.00 1.39 -7.76
CA LEU A 243 0.37 0.18 -7.26
C LEU A 243 -1.11 0.13 -7.67
N SER A 244 -1.52 -0.93 -8.35
CA SER A 244 -2.86 -1.11 -8.92
C SER A 244 -3.18 -0.26 -10.17
N TYR A 245 -2.18 0.33 -10.82
CA TYR A 245 -2.31 0.99 -12.12
C TYR A 245 -1.68 0.12 -13.22
N TYR A 246 -2.25 0.20 -14.41
CA TYR A 246 -1.77 -0.51 -15.60
C TYR A 246 -0.82 0.38 -16.41
N ASP A 247 0.36 -0.14 -16.76
CA ASP A 247 1.32 0.55 -17.63
C ASP A 247 0.82 0.57 -19.07
N ILE A 248 0.64 1.75 -19.64
CA ILE A 248 0.16 1.89 -21.02
C ILE A 248 1.27 1.92 -22.09
N LYS A 249 2.55 1.83 -21.70
CA LYS A 249 3.76 1.84 -22.57
C LYS A 249 3.77 2.87 -23.70
#